data_AF-A0A4Y5ZN95-F1
#
_entry.id   AF-A0A4Y5ZN95-F1
#
_cell.length_a   1.000
_cell.length_b   1.000
_cell.length_c   1.000
_cell.angle_alpha   90.00
_cell.angle_beta   90.00
_cell.angle_gamma   90.00
#
_symmetry.space_group_name_H-M   'P 1'
#
loop_
_entity.id
_entity.type
_entity.pdbx_description
1 polymer ?
#
loop_
_entity_poly.entity_id
_entity_poly.type
_entity_poly.pdbx_seq_one_letter_code
_entity_poly.pdbx_strand_id
1 'polypeptide(L)' 'MRLVIIGNGMAATRLIASLTGRVPGRFAVTVIGDEPEQAYNRIQLSPVLGGESRRSTSVCTMKTGTRHEA' A
#
# COMPACT_ATOMS: atom_id res chain seq x y z
N MET A 1 11.78 10.00 -11.90
CA MET A 1 10.51 10.78 -11.85
C MET A 1 9.85 10.59 -10.49
N ARG A 2 9.10 11.56 -9.98
CA ARG A 2 8.32 11.41 -8.73
C ARG A 2 6.88 11.06 -9.06
N LEU A 3 6.33 10.07 -8.37
CA LEU A 3 4.94 9.63 -8.52
C LEU A 3 4.23 9.73 -7.17
N VAL A 4 3.17 10.54 -7.10
CA VAL A 4 2.33 10.65 -5.92
C VAL A 4 1.03 9.90 -6.15
N ILE A 5 0.65 9.04 -5.22
CA ILE A 5 -0.59 8.27 -5.23
C ILE A 5 -1.43 8.70 -4.03
N ILE A 6 -2.70 9.01 -4.27
CA ILE A 6 -3.65 9.35 -3.21
C ILE A 6 -4.57 8.16 -2.95
N GLY A 7 -4.63 7.72 -1.70
CA GLY A 7 -5.35 6.55 -1.21
C GLY A 7 -4.45 5.31 -1.07
N ASN A 8 -4.52 4.63 0.07
CA ASN A 8 -3.78 3.38 0.35
C ASN A 8 -4.64 2.11 0.11
N GLY A 9 -5.55 2.21 -0.87
CA GLY A 9 -6.50 1.16 -1.24
C GLY A 9 -5.91 0.04 -2.11
N MET A 10 -6.73 -0.99 -2.42
CA MET A 10 -6.28 -2.15 -3.21
C MET A 10 -5.75 -1.73 -4.60
N ALA A 11 -6.36 -0.70 -5.20
CA ALA A 11 -5.94 -0.17 -6.48
C ALA A 11 -4.51 0.40 -6.42
N ALA A 12 -4.20 1.19 -5.40
CA ALA A 12 -2.88 1.75 -5.18
C ALA A 12 -1.84 0.65 -4.98
N THR A 13 -2.13 -0.35 -4.13
CA THR A 13 -1.23 -1.48 -3.90
C THR A 13 -0.96 -2.28 -5.18
N ARG A 14 -2.00 -2.55 -5.99
CA ARG A 14 -1.86 -3.26 -7.29
C ARG A 14 -1.08 -2.45 -8.31
N LEU A 15 -1.29 -1.13 -8.36
CA LEU A 15 -0.54 -0.24 -9.24
C LEU A 15 0.95 -0.26 -8.89
N ILE A 16 1.28 -0.07 -7.61
CA ILE A 16 2.67 -0.09 -7.13
C ILE A 16 3.34 -1.43 -7.44
N ALA A 17 2.68 -2.56 -7.15
CA ALA A 17 3.22 -3.88 -7.47
C ALA A 17 3.49 -4.06 -8.97
N SER A 18 2.57 -3.58 -9.81
CA SER A 18 2.72 -3.63 -11.27
C SER A 18 3.86 -2.75 -11.78
N LEU A 19 4.03 -1.56 -11.21
CA LEU A 19 5.11 -0.63 -11.56
C LEU A 19 6.48 -1.19 -11.13
N THR A 20 6.60 -1.67 -9.89
CA THR A 20 7.85 -2.25 -9.39
C THR A 20 8.23 -3.51 -10.16
N GLY A 21 7.25 -4.32 -10.58
CA GLY A 21 7.51 -5.52 -11.38
C GLY A 21 7.90 -5.24 -12.83
N ARG A 22 7.38 -4.17 -13.45
CA ARG A 22 7.64 -3.86 -14.88
C ARG A 22 8.78 -2.88 -15.10
N VAL A 23 8.96 -1.91 -14.21
CA VAL A 23 9.90 -0.79 -14.36
C VAL A 23 10.55 -0.43 -13.02
N PRO A 24 11.36 -1.35 -12.44
CA PRO A 24 11.99 -1.13 -11.15
C PRO A 24 12.88 0.14 -11.17
N GLY A 25 12.83 0.92 -10.09
CA GLY A 25 13.66 2.12 -9.91
C GLY A 25 13.26 3.35 -10.76
N ARG A 26 12.26 3.24 -11.64
CA ARG A 26 11.86 4.36 -12.53
C ARG A 26 11.19 5.52 -11.77
N PHE A 27 10.45 5.19 -10.72
CA PHE A 27 9.65 6.14 -9.95
C PHE A 27 10.07 6.15 -8.48
N ALA A 28 10.27 7.34 -7.94
CA ALA A 28 10.23 7.56 -6.50
C ALA A 28 8.75 7.74 -6.11
N VAL A 29 8.16 6.71 -5.51
CA VAL A 29 6.73 6.65 -5.21
C VAL A 29 6.47 7.19 -3.80
N THR A 30 5.46 8.05 -3.67
CA THR A 30 4.91 8.52 -2.40
C THR A 30 3.43 8.23 -2.39
N VAL A 31 2.92 7.62 -1.32
CA VAL A 31 1.50 7.37 -1.14
C VAL A 31 1.00 8.19 0.03
N ILE A 32 -0.12 8.88 -0.17
CA ILE A 32 -0.78 9.68 0.86
C ILE A 32 -2.19 9.11 1.02
N GLY A 33 -2.56 8.70 2.22
CA GLY A 33 -3.89 8.21 2.53
C GLY A 33 -4.08 8.16 4.04
N ASP A 34 -5.33 8.32 4.48
CA ASP A 34 -5.69 8.23 5.89
C ASP A 34 -5.87 6.77 6.34
N GLU A 35 -5.87 5.80 5.42
CA GLU A 35 -5.98 4.39 5.77
C GLU A 35 -4.68 3.88 6.41
N PRO A 36 -4.70 3.53 7.72
CA PRO A 36 -3.50 3.13 8.45
C PRO A 36 -3.03 1.71 8.10
N GLU A 37 -3.95 0.89 7.59
CA GLU A 37 -3.72 -0.50 7.25
C GLU A 37 -3.73 -0.70 5.74
N GLN A 38 -3.05 -1.75 5.27
CA GLN A 38 -3.14 -2.15 3.88
C GLN A 38 -4.57 -2.54 3.52
N ALA A 39 -4.95 -2.23 2.28
CA ALA A 39 -6.24 -2.60 1.77
C ALA A 39 -6.46 -4.13 1.80
N TYR A 40 -7.52 -4.55 2.46
CA TYR A 40 -7.88 -5.95 2.60
C TYR A 40 -8.82 -6.40 1.47
N ASN A 41 -8.73 -7.67 1.10
CA ASN A 41 -9.72 -8.29 0.21
C ASN A 41 -10.94 -8.70 1.03
N ARG A 42 -12.09 -8.06 0.77
CA ARG A 42 -13.36 -8.39 1.45
C ARG A 42 -13.79 -9.85 1.33
N ILE A 43 -13.38 -10.56 0.28
CA ILE A 43 -13.65 -12.00 0.11
C ILE A 43 -12.96 -12.81 1.21
N GLN A 44 -11.79 -12.37 1.65
CA GLN A 44 -11.03 -12.99 2.73
C GLN A 44 -11.59 -12.67 4.12
N LEU A 45 -12.60 -11.79 4.23
CA LEU A 45 -13.18 -11.44 5.51
C LEU A 45 -13.96 -12.60 6.13
N SER A 46 -14.69 -13.39 5.32
CA SER A 46 -15.46 -14.53 5.83
C SER A 46 -14.55 -15.60 6.47
N PRO A 47 -13.46 -16.07 5.82
CA PRO A 47 -12.49 -16.96 6.47
C PRO A 47 -11.80 -16.34 7.69
N VAL A 48 -11.52 -15.03 7.66
CA VAL A 48 -10.88 -14.33 8.79
C VAL A 48 -11.79 -14.28 10.02
N LEU A 49 -13.07 -13.99 9.83
CA LEU A 49 -14.05 -13.96 10.92
C LEU A 49 -14.43 -15.38 11.38
N GLY A 50 -14.41 -16.35 10.47
CA GLY A 50 -14.59 -17.77 10.77
C GLY A 50 -13.39 -18.43 11.45
N GLY A 51 -12.25 -17.71 11.59
CA GLY A 51 -11.03 -18.23 12.22
C GLY A 51 -10.18 -19.15 11.32
N GLU A 52 -10.57 -19.34 10.07
CA GLU A 52 -9.89 -20.18 9.07
C GLU A 52 -8.69 -19.47 8.44
N SER A 53 -8.60 -18.14 8.60
CA SER A 53 -7.48 -17.35 8.07
C SER A 53 -7.08 -16.22 9.01
N ARG A 54 -5.79 -15.87 9.02
CA ARG A 54 -5.24 -14.86 9.93
C ARG A 54 -5.16 -13.50 9.24
N ARG A 55 -5.49 -12.41 9.95
CA ARG A 55 -5.26 -11.05 9.44
C ARG A 55 -3.77 -10.80 9.27
N SER A 56 -3.36 -10.49 8.05
CA SER A 56 -2.03 -9.93 7.77
C SER A 56 -2.03 -8.46 8.17
N THR A 57 -1.60 -8.17 9.40
CA THR A 57 -1.46 -6.78 9.88
C THR A 57 -0.06 -6.32 9.53
N SER A 58 0.16 -6.03 8.26
CA SER A 58 1.40 -5.39 7.80
C SER A 58 1.16 -3.89 7.79
N VAL A 59 1.36 -3.26 8.96
CA VAL A 59 1.39 -1.81 9.13
C VAL A 59 2.50 -1.29 8.23
N CYS A 60 2.12 -0.71 7.10
CA CYS A 60 3.04 0.09 6.32
C CYS A 60 3.02 1.48 6.97
N THR A 61 3.88 1.70 7.96
CA THR A 61 4.07 3.05 8.52
C THR A 61 4.68 3.92 7.44
N MET A 62 3.84 4.52 6.59
CA MET A 62 4.29 5.52 5.64
C MET A 62 4.50 6.80 6.42
N LYS A 63 5.76 7.06 6.77
CA LYS A 63 6.18 8.35 7.33
C LYS A 63 5.76 9.44 6.34
N THR A 64 4.74 10.22 6.71
CA THR A 64 4.51 11.55 6.16
C THR A 64 5.74 12.40 6.45
N GLY A 65 6.58 12.56 5.43
CA GLY A 65 7.72 13.47 5.44
C GLY A 65 9.08 12.76 5.56
N THR A 66 9.73 12.57 4.42
CA THR A 66 11.15 12.87 4.32
C THR A 66 11.30 14.17 3.56
N ARG A 67 11.43 15.27 4.33
CA ARG A 67 12.24 16.39 3.86
C ARG A 67 13.62 15.81 3.57
N HIS A 68 13.98 15.71 2.30
CA HIS A 68 15.37 15.86 1.91
C HIS A 68 15.51 17.33 1.51
N GLU A 69 15.81 18.12 2.55
CA GLU A 69 16.38 19.45 2.41
C GLU A 69 17.74 19.32 1.72
N ALA A 70 17.97 20.20 0.76
CA ALA A 70 19.23 20.61 0.10
C ALA A 70 20.30 19.54 -0.16
#